data_AF-A0A7J6MKQ8-F1
#
_entry.id   AF-A0A7J6MKQ8-F1
#
_cell.length_a   1.000
_cell.length_b   1.000
_cell.length_c   1.000
_cell.angle_alpha   90.00
_cell.angle_beta   90.00
_cell.angle_gamma   90.00
#
_symmetry.space_group_name_H-M   'P 1'
#
loop_
_entity.id
_entity.type
_entity.pdbx_description
1 polymer ?
#
loop_
_entity_poly.entity_id
_entity_poly.type
_entity_poly.pdbx_seq_one_letter_code
_entity_poly.pdbx_strand_id
1 'polypeptide(L)'
;MADPNIGVEGPSELRMRSSSDVSDLAQLLRGIPASVIAANWCLFRDPGADRSTYDLSRPVNILDVFISHSWSGSPLWKQISFLTTLYLREGYIAMFIVVIPLSIGVYVLPSHQELASVLVELVGVIAMCLGVVYGYRLVKKKSEDMVFLNKCCIPQDDPAAKERGICSIHVLIACVMLACRTPLFAFVACKLTTSAGRHGVPNWIVIVVVLVFGVLYDATEIVGGGVALFDSSLATRFKLPEPYGWVFVIPACGCLLAIWRTYCGLTF
;
A
#
# COMPACT_ATOMS: atom_id res chain seq x y z
N MET A 1 -40.89 -46.49 8.05
CA MET A 1 -39.46 -46.62 7.72
C MET A 1 -38.90 -45.21 7.71
N ALA A 2 -38.31 -44.82 8.84
CA ALA A 2 -37.70 -43.52 9.06
C ALA A 2 -36.19 -43.76 9.17
N ASP A 3 -35.41 -42.93 8.49
CA ASP A 3 -33.95 -43.03 8.41
C ASP A 3 -33.34 -42.01 9.39
N PRO A 4 -32.71 -42.42 10.51
CA PRO A 4 -32.15 -41.50 11.48
C PRO A 4 -30.63 -41.60 11.42
N ASN A 5 -29.96 -40.75 10.64
CA ASN A 5 -28.53 -40.47 10.81
C ASN A 5 -28.15 -39.16 10.11
N ILE A 6 -28.61 -38.04 10.68
CA ILE A 6 -27.99 -36.73 10.43
C ILE A 6 -26.87 -36.59 11.46
N GLY A 7 -25.68 -37.04 11.06
CA GLY A 7 -24.45 -36.82 11.80
C GLY A 7 -24.11 -35.34 11.78
N VAL A 8 -24.21 -34.69 12.94
CA VAL A 8 -23.75 -33.32 13.14
C VAL A 8 -22.22 -33.37 13.22
N GLU A 9 -21.54 -33.08 12.12
CA GLU A 9 -20.10 -32.83 12.13
C GLU A 9 -19.84 -31.55 12.93
N GLY A 10 -19.26 -31.73 14.12
CA GLY A 10 -18.85 -30.62 14.98
C GLY A 10 -17.77 -29.76 14.30
N PRO A 11 -17.63 -28.48 14.72
CA PRO A 11 -16.65 -27.57 14.15
C PRO A 11 -15.25 -28.15 14.33
N SER A 12 -14.66 -28.58 13.21
CA SER A 12 -13.30 -29.08 13.12
C SER A 12 -12.35 -28.04 13.70
N GLU A 13 -11.87 -28.28 14.92
CA GLU A 13 -10.82 -27.47 15.54
C GLU A 13 -9.65 -27.36 14.57
N LEU A 14 -9.38 -26.12 14.15
CA LEU A 14 -8.27 -25.75 13.28
C LEU A 14 -6.97 -25.89 14.08
N ARG A 15 -6.57 -27.14 14.35
CA ARG A 15 -5.30 -27.47 14.97
C ARG A 15 -4.20 -27.00 14.02
N MET A 16 -3.46 -25.96 14.41
CA MET A 16 -2.25 -25.54 13.68
C MET A 16 -1.33 -26.76 13.55
N ARG A 17 -1.30 -27.31 12.34
CA ARG A 17 -0.46 -28.42 11.95
C ARG A 17 1.01 -27.99 11.93
N SER A 18 1.86 -29.00 12.02
CA SER A 18 3.30 -29.00 12.22
C SER A 18 4.10 -28.01 11.36
N SER A 19 5.36 -27.77 11.75
CA SER A 19 6.34 -26.98 11.00
C SER A 19 6.53 -27.37 9.52
N SER A 20 6.08 -28.56 9.10
CA SER A 20 5.94 -28.97 7.70
C SER A 20 5.05 -28.02 6.91
N ASP A 21 3.93 -27.60 7.50
CA ASP A 21 2.90 -26.83 6.81
C ASP A 21 3.36 -25.38 6.58
N VAL A 22 4.25 -24.87 7.43
CA VAL A 22 4.89 -23.56 7.24
C VAL A 22 5.88 -23.59 6.07
N SER A 23 6.61 -24.70 5.91
CA SER A 23 7.51 -24.89 4.77
C SER A 23 6.73 -25.04 3.46
N ASP A 24 5.59 -25.72 3.50
CA ASP A 24 4.68 -25.82 2.35
C ASP A 24 4.01 -24.48 2.03
N LEU A 25 3.70 -23.66 3.05
CA LEU A 25 3.19 -22.30 2.87
C LEU A 25 4.24 -21.37 2.23
N ALA A 26 5.50 -21.51 2.60
CA ALA A 26 6.60 -20.76 2.00
C ALA A 26 6.77 -21.08 0.51
N GLN A 27 6.46 -22.30 0.08
CA GLN A 27 6.44 -22.68 -1.34
C GLN A 27 5.25 -22.10 -2.11
N LEU A 28 4.17 -21.72 -1.43
CA LEU A 28 3.00 -21.10 -2.04
C LEU A 28 3.20 -19.60 -2.31
N LEU A 29 4.15 -18.94 -1.62
CA LEU A 29 4.41 -17.53 -1.85
C LEU A 29 5.14 -17.34 -3.18
N ARG A 30 4.52 -16.58 -4.08
CA ARG A 30 5.08 -16.25 -5.39
C ARG A 30 5.22 -14.75 -5.55
N GLY A 31 6.22 -14.34 -6.31
CA GLY A 31 6.46 -12.94 -6.67
C GLY A 31 6.87 -12.82 -8.13
N ILE A 32 6.74 -11.62 -8.68
CA ILE A 32 7.21 -11.27 -10.02
C ILE A 32 8.35 -10.24 -9.88
N PRO A 33 9.43 -10.34 -10.65
CA PRO A 33 10.45 -9.30 -10.67
C PRO A 33 9.86 -7.93 -11.03
N ALA A 34 10.20 -6.90 -10.27
CA ALA A 34 9.70 -5.53 -10.48
C ALA A 34 9.95 -5.02 -11.91
N SER A 35 11.07 -5.41 -12.51
CA SER A 35 11.43 -5.06 -13.89
C SER A 35 10.45 -5.61 -14.93
N VAL A 36 9.89 -6.80 -14.70
CA VAL A 36 8.88 -7.43 -15.57
C VAL A 36 7.57 -6.66 -15.47
N ILE A 37 7.16 -6.24 -14.27
CA ILE A 37 5.97 -5.40 -14.08
C ILE A 37 6.17 -4.02 -14.73
N ALA A 38 7.34 -3.41 -14.52
CA ALA A 38 7.68 -2.12 -15.11
C ALA A 38 7.65 -2.13 -16.64
N ALA A 39 8.13 -3.23 -17.26
CA ALA A 39 8.12 -3.42 -18.70
C ALA A 39 6.73 -3.75 -19.28
N ASN A 40 5.85 -4.39 -18.50
CA ASN A 40 4.54 -4.89 -18.95
C ASN A 40 3.37 -4.13 -18.31
N TRP A 41 3.20 -2.87 -18.68
CA TRP A 41 2.12 -2.01 -18.18
C TRP A 41 0.69 -2.59 -18.39
N CYS A 42 0.51 -3.49 -19.37
CA CYS A 42 -0.76 -4.18 -19.62
C CYS A 42 -1.20 -5.07 -18.44
N LEU A 43 -0.28 -5.50 -17.57
CA LEU A 43 -0.60 -6.31 -16.39
C LEU A 43 -1.62 -5.63 -15.48
N PHE A 44 -1.62 -4.29 -15.41
CA PHE A 44 -2.60 -3.51 -14.64
C PHE A 44 -3.91 -3.25 -15.37
N ARG A 45 -3.94 -3.42 -16.70
CA ARG A 45 -5.10 -3.10 -17.54
C ARG A 45 -6.06 -4.27 -17.65
N ASP A 46 -5.55 -5.48 -17.74
CA ASP A 46 -6.36 -6.63 -18.10
C ASP A 46 -7.15 -7.16 -16.88
N PRO A 47 -8.49 -7.27 -16.95
CA PRO A 47 -9.32 -7.69 -15.83
C PRO A 47 -9.18 -9.19 -15.50
N GLY A 48 -8.75 -10.02 -16.46
CA GLY A 48 -8.62 -11.47 -16.27
C GLY A 48 -7.17 -11.89 -16.06
N ALA A 49 -6.90 -12.71 -15.05
CA ALA A 49 -5.65 -13.47 -15.00
C ALA A 49 -5.80 -14.74 -15.82
N ASP A 50 -4.82 -15.00 -16.66
CA ASP A 50 -4.67 -16.22 -17.41
C ASP A 50 -3.42 -16.97 -16.91
N ARG A 51 -3.22 -18.18 -17.42
CA ARG A 51 -2.04 -18.98 -17.08
C ARG A 51 -0.73 -18.27 -17.46
N SER A 52 -0.75 -17.49 -18.55
CA SER A 52 0.45 -16.76 -19.00
C SER A 52 0.89 -15.68 -18.00
N THR A 53 -0.04 -14.95 -17.40
CA THR A 53 0.25 -13.97 -16.34
C THR A 53 0.67 -14.63 -15.03
N TYR A 54 0.18 -15.83 -14.74
CA TYR A 54 0.63 -16.61 -13.59
C TYR A 54 2.07 -17.14 -13.76
N ASP A 55 2.43 -17.57 -14.96
CA ASP A 55 3.76 -18.09 -15.30
C ASP A 55 4.87 -17.03 -15.21
N LEU A 56 4.51 -15.73 -15.18
CA LEU A 56 5.45 -14.63 -14.89
C LEU A 56 5.92 -14.62 -13.43
N SER A 57 5.16 -15.24 -12.52
CA SER A 57 5.51 -15.33 -11.11
C SER A 57 6.38 -16.56 -10.83
N ARG A 58 7.25 -16.47 -9.83
CA ARG A 58 8.07 -17.58 -9.35
C ARG A 58 7.97 -17.71 -7.83
N PRO A 59 8.16 -18.92 -7.26
CA PRO A 59 8.22 -19.10 -5.82
C PRO A 59 9.32 -18.22 -5.19
N VAL A 60 9.01 -17.59 -4.06
CA VAL A 60 9.92 -16.70 -3.33
C VAL A 60 9.74 -16.87 -1.82
N ASN A 61 10.83 -16.73 -1.08
CA ASN A 61 10.78 -16.76 0.38
C ASN A 61 10.47 -15.39 0.98
N ILE A 62 10.69 -14.31 0.23
CA ILE A 62 10.56 -12.91 0.69
C ILE A 62 9.94 -12.09 -0.45
N LEU A 63 9.09 -11.14 -0.08
CA LEU A 63 8.51 -10.14 -0.97
C LEU A 63 8.97 -8.75 -0.54
N ASP A 64 9.42 -7.95 -1.50
CA ASP A 64 9.89 -6.59 -1.27
C ASP A 64 8.75 -5.58 -1.37
N VAL A 65 7.81 -5.83 -2.29
CA VAL A 65 6.70 -4.92 -2.58
C VAL A 65 5.41 -5.71 -2.69
N PHE A 66 4.36 -5.18 -2.07
CA PHE A 66 3.00 -5.71 -2.18
C PHE A 66 2.12 -4.75 -2.96
N ILE A 67 1.51 -5.22 -4.05
CA ILE A 67 0.55 -4.44 -4.85
C ILE A 67 -0.81 -5.13 -4.78
N SER A 68 -1.74 -4.53 -4.03
CA SER A 68 -3.13 -4.97 -4.04
C SER A 68 -3.76 -4.64 -5.39
N HIS A 69 -4.45 -5.62 -5.96
CA HIS A 69 -5.18 -5.42 -7.20
C HIS A 69 -6.56 -4.82 -6.90
N SER A 70 -6.63 -3.51 -6.57
CA SER A 70 -7.93 -2.83 -6.50
C SER A 70 -8.49 -2.64 -7.91
N TRP A 71 -9.41 -3.49 -8.37
CA TRP A 71 -9.90 -3.48 -9.76
C TRP A 71 -10.53 -2.15 -10.21
N SER A 72 -10.91 -1.29 -9.26
CA SER A 72 -11.50 0.03 -9.52
C SER A 72 -10.47 1.13 -9.86
N GLY A 73 -9.20 0.97 -9.48
CA GLY A 73 -8.17 1.99 -9.71
C GLY A 73 -7.70 2.01 -11.17
N SER A 74 -7.52 3.21 -11.74
CA SER A 74 -7.06 3.33 -13.13
C SER A 74 -5.70 2.62 -13.34
N PRO A 75 -5.52 1.81 -14.40
CA PRO A 75 -4.27 1.10 -14.66
C PRO A 75 -3.06 2.02 -14.79
N LEU A 76 -3.25 3.17 -15.46
CA LEU A 76 -2.18 4.14 -15.70
C LEU A 76 -1.65 4.72 -14.38
N TRP A 77 -2.54 5.14 -13.48
CA TRP A 77 -2.12 5.68 -12.18
C TRP A 77 -1.38 4.64 -11.33
N LYS A 78 -1.81 3.37 -11.35
CA LYS A 78 -1.08 2.30 -10.65
C LYS A 78 0.33 2.10 -11.21
N GLN A 79 0.47 2.10 -12.54
CA GLN A 79 1.77 1.99 -13.19
C GLN A 79 2.66 3.17 -12.80
N ILE A 80 2.13 4.41 -12.87
CA ILE A 80 2.89 5.61 -12.49
C ILE A 80 3.30 5.52 -11.02
N SER A 81 2.38 5.24 -10.11
CA SER A 81 2.69 5.11 -8.68
C SER A 81 3.73 4.02 -8.41
N PHE A 82 3.64 2.88 -9.09
CA PHE A 82 4.62 1.80 -8.99
C PHE A 82 6.01 2.26 -9.47
N LEU A 83 6.10 2.83 -10.68
CA LEU A 83 7.35 3.30 -11.25
C LEU A 83 7.97 4.42 -10.41
N THR A 84 7.17 5.38 -9.94
CA THR A 84 7.65 6.44 -9.05
C THR A 84 8.17 5.84 -7.74
N THR A 85 7.47 4.90 -7.12
CA THR A 85 7.92 4.31 -5.84
C THR A 85 9.28 3.61 -5.98
N LEU A 86 9.51 2.89 -7.08
CA LEU A 86 10.73 2.10 -7.28
C LEU A 86 11.88 2.85 -7.95
N TYR A 87 11.57 3.75 -8.88
CA TYR A 87 12.53 4.38 -9.79
C TYR A 87 12.67 5.89 -9.60
N LEU A 88 12.14 6.47 -8.52
CA LEU A 88 12.30 7.90 -8.24
C LEU A 88 13.78 8.30 -8.11
N ARG A 89 14.60 7.45 -7.49
CA ARG A 89 16.05 7.68 -7.36
C ARG A 89 16.72 7.82 -8.73
N GLU A 90 16.37 6.94 -9.66
CA GLU A 90 16.87 6.91 -11.02
C GLU A 90 16.39 8.15 -11.81
N GLY A 91 15.15 8.57 -11.57
CA GLY A 91 14.63 9.87 -12.00
C GLY A 91 15.50 11.05 -11.56
N TYR A 92 15.82 11.14 -10.27
CA TYR A 92 16.69 12.20 -9.76
C TYR A 92 18.09 12.15 -10.34
N ILE A 93 18.69 10.96 -10.50
CA ILE A 93 20.00 10.81 -11.13
C ILE A 93 19.96 11.35 -12.58
N ALA A 94 18.96 10.97 -13.36
CA ALA A 94 18.79 11.46 -14.74
C ALA A 94 18.62 12.98 -14.79
N MET A 95 17.79 13.54 -13.88
CA MET A 95 17.62 14.98 -13.73
C MET A 95 18.95 15.68 -13.43
N PHE A 96 19.72 15.21 -12.44
CA PHE A 96 20.99 15.85 -12.07
C PHE A 96 22.04 15.78 -13.18
N ILE A 97 22.12 14.66 -13.90
CA ILE A 97 23.03 14.51 -15.04
C ILE A 97 22.76 15.56 -16.13
N VAL A 98 21.50 15.95 -16.32
CA VAL A 98 21.10 16.92 -17.35
C VAL A 98 21.14 18.36 -16.83
N VAL A 99 20.61 18.61 -15.64
CA VAL A 99 20.48 19.96 -15.08
C VAL A 99 21.83 20.55 -14.75
N ILE A 100 22.75 19.81 -14.12
CA ILE A 100 24.05 20.37 -13.67
C ILE A 100 24.86 20.96 -14.84
N PRO A 101 25.11 20.23 -15.95
CA PRO A 101 25.85 20.79 -17.08
C PRO A 101 25.12 21.97 -17.76
N LEU A 102 23.79 21.89 -17.88
CA LEU A 102 23.02 22.96 -18.48
C LEU A 102 23.04 24.23 -17.63
N SER A 103 22.89 24.11 -16.30
CA SER A 103 23.00 25.24 -15.37
C SER A 103 24.37 25.91 -15.45
N ILE A 104 25.46 25.12 -15.58
CA ILE A 104 26.81 25.67 -15.81
C ILE A 104 26.86 26.43 -17.14
N GLY A 105 26.28 25.88 -18.21
CA GLY A 105 26.18 26.56 -19.51
C GLY A 105 25.43 27.89 -19.45
N VAL A 106 24.29 27.94 -18.77
CA VAL A 106 23.49 29.16 -18.57
C VAL A 106 24.26 30.20 -17.75
N TYR A 107 24.99 29.77 -16.73
CA TYR A 107 25.81 30.66 -15.92
C TYR A 107 26.92 31.34 -16.75
N VAL A 108 27.50 30.64 -17.72
CA VAL A 108 28.58 31.14 -18.58
C VAL A 108 28.09 32.02 -19.75
N LEU A 109 26.81 31.91 -20.15
CA LEU A 109 26.22 32.62 -21.30
C LEU A 109 25.17 33.67 -20.84
N PRO A 110 25.60 34.91 -20.52
CA PRO A 110 24.75 35.89 -19.84
C PRO A 110 23.61 36.48 -20.69
N SER A 111 23.61 36.32 -22.01
CA SER A 111 22.69 37.07 -22.88
C SER A 111 21.22 36.66 -22.79
N HIS A 112 20.89 35.49 -22.21
CA HIS A 112 19.50 34.99 -22.13
C HIS A 112 19.21 34.18 -20.85
N GLN A 113 19.71 34.60 -19.69
CA GLN A 113 19.64 33.83 -18.44
C GLN A 113 18.21 33.44 -18.02
N GLU A 114 17.24 34.35 -18.14
CA GLU A 114 15.84 34.09 -17.73
C GLU A 114 15.20 32.96 -18.55
N LEU A 115 15.18 33.09 -19.89
CA LEU A 115 14.62 32.07 -20.77
C LEU A 115 15.36 30.74 -20.65
N ALA A 116 16.70 30.80 -20.54
CA ALA A 116 17.51 29.62 -20.43
C ALA A 116 17.25 28.88 -19.10
N SER A 117 17.04 29.60 -17.99
CA SER A 117 16.72 28.99 -16.69
C SER A 117 15.42 28.18 -16.73
N VAL A 118 14.37 28.72 -17.35
CA VAL A 118 13.08 28.02 -17.54
C VAL A 118 13.25 26.77 -18.41
N LEU A 119 14.05 26.86 -19.47
CA LEU A 119 14.35 25.71 -20.32
C LEU A 119 15.13 24.62 -19.59
N VAL A 120 16.10 24.98 -18.73
CA VAL A 120 16.85 24.02 -17.92
C VAL A 120 15.94 23.29 -16.95
N GLU A 121 15.02 24.01 -16.28
CA GLU A 121 14.04 23.40 -15.37
C GLU A 121 13.12 22.44 -16.12
N LEU A 122 12.55 22.85 -17.26
CA LEU A 122 11.67 22.02 -18.06
C LEU A 122 12.38 20.74 -18.55
N VAL A 123 13.59 20.89 -19.08
CA VAL A 123 14.42 19.77 -19.54
C VAL A 123 14.78 18.85 -18.37
N GLY A 124 15.05 19.40 -17.17
CA GLY A 124 15.29 18.65 -15.95
C GLY A 124 14.09 17.79 -15.54
N VAL A 125 12.89 18.37 -15.53
CA VAL A 125 11.65 17.63 -15.24
C VAL A 125 11.40 16.53 -16.26
N ILE A 126 11.61 16.80 -17.56
CA ILE A 126 11.51 15.78 -18.61
C ILE A 126 12.51 14.64 -18.37
N ALA A 127 13.77 14.97 -18.05
CA ALA A 127 14.80 13.98 -17.73
C ALA A 127 14.43 13.15 -16.50
N MET A 128 13.85 13.76 -15.46
CA MET A 128 13.34 13.05 -14.28
C MET A 128 12.25 12.05 -14.66
N CYS A 129 11.24 12.49 -15.41
CA CYS A 129 10.13 11.65 -15.86
C CYS A 129 10.64 10.47 -16.71
N LEU A 130 11.56 10.72 -17.63
CA LEU A 130 12.19 9.66 -18.43
C LEU A 130 13.00 8.71 -17.55
N GLY A 131 13.74 9.21 -16.56
CA GLY A 131 14.48 8.39 -15.61
C GLY A 131 13.59 7.50 -14.75
N VAL A 132 12.40 7.98 -14.34
CA VAL A 132 11.40 7.16 -13.63
C VAL A 132 10.80 6.10 -14.57
N VAL A 133 10.39 6.48 -15.78
CA VAL A 133 9.73 5.57 -16.72
C VAL A 133 10.68 4.49 -17.24
N TYR A 134 11.94 4.84 -17.52
CA TYR A 134 12.93 3.94 -18.10
C TYR A 134 14.00 3.45 -17.10
N GLY A 135 13.88 3.83 -15.82
CA GLY A 135 14.85 3.47 -14.76
C GLY A 135 15.07 1.97 -14.63
N TYR A 136 14.02 1.18 -14.84
CA TYR A 136 14.10 -0.29 -14.84
C TYR A 136 15.08 -0.86 -15.88
N ARG A 137 15.34 -0.14 -16.99
CA ARG A 137 16.31 -0.55 -18.01
C ARG A 137 17.74 -0.21 -17.62
N LEU A 138 17.93 0.86 -16.86
CA LEU A 138 19.23 1.36 -16.45
C LEU A 138 19.82 0.53 -15.31
N VAL A 139 18.97 0.01 -14.42
CA VAL A 139 19.43 -0.72 -13.23
C VAL A 139 19.19 -2.21 -13.38
N LYS A 140 20.06 -2.88 -14.15
CA LYS A 140 20.02 -4.34 -14.33
C LYS A 140 20.09 -5.11 -13.00
N LYS A 141 20.75 -4.56 -11.97
CA LYS A 141 21.02 -5.25 -10.70
C LYS A 141 19.92 -5.11 -9.63
N LYS A 142 19.06 -4.08 -9.70
CA LYS A 142 17.90 -3.89 -8.80
C LYS A 142 16.63 -4.55 -9.35
N SER A 143 16.77 -5.29 -10.45
CA SER A 143 15.66 -5.98 -11.12
C SER A 143 15.17 -7.23 -10.36
N GLU A 144 15.77 -7.52 -9.21
CA GLU A 144 15.47 -8.68 -8.38
C GLU A 144 14.39 -8.41 -7.32
N ASP A 145 13.98 -7.15 -7.10
CA ASP A 145 12.89 -6.84 -6.16
C ASP A 145 11.65 -7.66 -6.55
N MET A 146 11.23 -8.52 -5.63
CA MET A 146 10.13 -9.47 -5.86
C MET A 146 8.83 -8.82 -5.41
N VAL A 147 7.97 -8.56 -6.38
CA VAL A 147 6.71 -7.88 -6.20
C VAL A 147 5.58 -8.89 -6.18
N PHE A 148 4.76 -8.83 -5.14
CA PHE A 148 3.51 -9.56 -5.10
C PHE A 148 2.44 -8.78 -5.87
N LEU A 149 1.96 -9.37 -6.95
CA LEU A 149 0.80 -8.90 -7.70
C LEU A 149 -0.25 -10.00 -7.69
N ASN A 150 -1.34 -9.77 -6.96
CA ASN A 150 -2.38 -10.78 -6.68
C ASN A 150 -2.76 -11.60 -7.92
N LYS A 151 -3.07 -10.92 -9.02
CA LYS A 151 -3.45 -11.50 -10.31
C LYS A 151 -2.46 -12.56 -10.83
N CYS A 152 -1.17 -12.31 -10.68
CA CYS A 152 -0.12 -13.18 -11.21
C CYS A 152 0.41 -14.18 -10.19
N CYS A 153 0.26 -13.90 -8.89
CA CYS A 153 0.86 -14.73 -7.85
C CYS A 153 -0.15 -15.75 -7.28
N ILE A 154 -1.45 -15.58 -7.52
CA ILE A 154 -2.51 -16.51 -7.10
C ILE A 154 -3.10 -17.22 -8.33
N PRO A 155 -3.13 -18.56 -8.37
CA PRO A 155 -3.82 -19.32 -9.42
C PRO A 155 -5.29 -18.92 -9.48
N GLN A 156 -5.79 -18.52 -10.66
CA GLN A 156 -7.23 -18.21 -10.82
C GLN A 156 -8.06 -19.43 -11.21
N ASP A 157 -7.44 -20.47 -11.77
CA ASP A 157 -8.13 -21.65 -12.31
C ASP A 157 -8.51 -22.67 -11.22
N ASP A 158 -7.86 -22.63 -10.05
CA ASP A 158 -8.13 -23.54 -8.92
C ASP A 158 -8.69 -22.75 -7.72
N PRO A 159 -10.01 -22.85 -7.43
CA PRO A 159 -10.63 -22.11 -6.34
C PRO A 159 -10.05 -22.48 -4.96
N ALA A 160 -9.59 -23.72 -4.76
CA ALA A 160 -9.01 -24.15 -3.49
C ALA A 160 -7.58 -23.63 -3.30
N ALA A 161 -6.78 -23.54 -4.38
CA ALA A 161 -5.48 -22.87 -4.33
C ALA A 161 -5.63 -21.35 -4.15
N LYS A 162 -6.65 -20.75 -4.77
CA LYS A 162 -6.98 -19.33 -4.61
C LYS A 162 -7.32 -18.98 -3.17
N GLU A 163 -8.18 -19.77 -2.53
CA GLU A 163 -8.56 -19.56 -1.13
C GLU A 163 -7.35 -19.65 -0.19
N ARG A 164 -6.48 -20.65 -0.38
CA ARG A 164 -5.24 -20.79 0.39
C ARG A 164 -4.29 -19.60 0.21
N GLY A 165 -4.13 -19.11 -1.02
CA GLY A 165 -3.31 -17.93 -1.32
C GLY A 165 -3.87 -16.65 -0.69
N ILE A 166 -5.20 -16.47 -0.70
CA ILE A 166 -5.86 -15.33 -0.04
C ILE A 166 -5.64 -15.40 1.48
N CYS A 167 -5.83 -16.57 2.09
CA CYS A 167 -5.62 -16.76 3.52
C CYS A 167 -4.18 -16.47 3.97
N SER A 168 -3.16 -16.85 3.18
CA SER A 168 -1.76 -16.56 3.52
C SER A 168 -1.46 -15.05 3.46
N ILE A 169 -2.08 -14.33 2.53
CA ILE A 169 -1.91 -12.88 2.37
C ILE A 169 -2.63 -12.11 3.48
N HIS A 170 -3.80 -12.59 3.94
CA HIS A 170 -4.55 -11.94 5.02
C HIS A 170 -3.70 -11.73 6.27
N VAL A 171 -2.93 -12.74 6.67
CA VAL A 171 -2.04 -12.65 7.84
C VAL A 171 -0.92 -11.64 7.60
N LEU A 172 -0.31 -11.64 6.41
CA LEU A 172 0.78 -10.72 6.08
C LEU A 172 0.29 -9.26 6.04
N ILE A 173 -0.81 -8.98 5.35
CA ILE A 173 -1.39 -7.63 5.26
C ILE A 173 -1.79 -7.13 6.64
N ALA A 174 -2.46 -7.95 7.45
CA ALA A 174 -2.85 -7.56 8.80
C ALA A 174 -1.61 -7.19 9.63
N CYS A 175 -0.56 -8.01 9.59
CA CYS A 175 0.70 -7.74 10.29
C CYS A 175 1.40 -6.47 9.80
N VAL A 176 1.49 -6.25 8.48
CA VAL A 176 2.13 -5.05 7.90
C VAL A 176 1.32 -3.80 8.21
N MET A 177 -0.01 -3.83 8.08
CA MET A 177 -0.88 -2.71 8.43
C MET A 177 -0.71 -2.34 9.91
N LEU A 178 -0.68 -3.32 10.81
CA LEU A 178 -0.41 -3.08 12.24
C LEU A 178 0.99 -2.50 12.48
N ALA A 179 2.03 -3.05 11.84
CA ALA A 179 3.41 -2.62 12.02
C ALA A 179 3.67 -1.20 11.50
N CYS A 180 3.12 -0.84 10.34
CA CYS A 180 3.29 0.50 9.76
C CYS A 180 2.54 1.62 10.50
N ARG A 181 1.55 1.29 11.33
CA ARG A 181 0.71 2.27 12.07
C ARG A 181 1.21 2.58 13.46
N THR A 182 1.89 1.63 14.07
CA THR A 182 2.46 1.78 15.41
C THR A 182 3.31 3.06 15.54
N PRO A 183 4.13 3.47 14.55
CA PRO A 183 4.88 4.74 14.60
C PRO A 183 3.99 5.99 14.57
N LEU A 184 2.89 5.98 13.79
CA LEU A 184 1.96 7.12 13.72
C LEU A 184 1.21 7.29 15.04
N PHE A 185 0.70 6.19 15.60
CA PHE A 185 0.05 6.22 16.91
C PHE A 185 1.03 6.61 18.02
N ALA A 186 2.28 6.13 17.98
CA ALA A 186 3.32 6.55 18.92
C ALA A 186 3.65 8.04 18.80
N PHE A 187 3.70 8.60 17.59
CA PHE A 187 3.91 10.02 17.35
C PHE A 187 2.75 10.88 17.89
N VAL A 188 1.49 10.49 17.60
CA VAL A 188 0.29 11.16 18.11
C VAL A 188 0.25 11.09 19.64
N ALA A 189 0.55 9.93 20.23
CA ALA A 189 0.64 9.76 21.67
C ALA A 189 1.69 10.68 22.29
N CYS A 190 2.90 10.73 21.71
CA CYS A 190 3.98 11.58 22.18
C CYS A 190 3.60 13.08 22.15
N LYS A 191 2.98 13.52 21.05
CA LYS A 191 2.50 14.91 20.91
C LYS A 191 1.39 15.25 21.89
N LEU A 192 0.40 14.38 22.06
CA LEU A 192 -0.68 14.59 23.01
C LEU A 192 -0.19 14.59 24.46
N THR A 193 0.77 13.72 24.80
CA THR A 193 1.35 13.67 26.15
C THR A 193 2.15 14.94 26.46
N THR A 194 2.93 15.43 25.49
CA THR A 194 3.66 16.70 25.61
C THR A 194 2.71 17.89 25.78
N SER A 195 1.59 17.88 25.04
CA SER A 195 0.56 18.92 25.15
C SER A 195 -0.15 18.87 26.50
N ALA A 196 -0.56 17.68 26.95
CA ALA A 196 -1.22 17.46 28.24
C ALA A 196 -0.39 17.93 29.42
N GLY A 197 0.92 17.69 29.40
CA GLY A 197 1.85 18.18 30.43
C GLY A 197 1.86 19.70 30.56
N ARG A 198 1.67 20.45 29.46
CA ARG A 198 1.59 21.93 29.50
C ARG A 198 0.27 22.44 30.08
N HIS A 199 -0.79 21.64 30.02
CA HIS A 199 -2.14 22.01 30.47
C HIS A 199 -2.56 21.34 31.78
N GLY A 200 -1.64 20.66 32.47
CA GLY A 200 -1.95 19.96 33.72
C GLY A 200 -2.90 18.77 33.56
N VAL A 201 -3.06 18.26 32.34
CA VAL A 201 -3.91 17.09 32.06
C VAL A 201 -3.12 15.83 32.43
N PRO A 202 -3.67 14.93 33.27
CA PRO A 202 -2.93 13.74 33.68
C PRO A 202 -2.74 12.76 32.51
N ASN A 203 -1.52 12.22 32.40
CA ASN A 203 -1.08 11.37 31.28
C ASN A 203 -1.97 10.16 31.00
N TRP A 204 -2.63 9.60 32.03
CA TRP A 204 -3.51 8.44 31.85
C TRP A 204 -4.73 8.75 30.97
N ILE A 205 -5.24 9.99 31.00
CA ILE A 205 -6.35 10.43 30.12
C ILE A 205 -5.89 10.41 28.66
N VAL A 206 -4.68 10.89 28.38
CA VAL A 206 -4.09 10.87 27.03
C VAL A 206 -3.92 9.43 26.55
N ILE A 207 -3.41 8.54 27.40
CA ILE A 207 -3.22 7.12 27.05
C ILE A 207 -4.58 6.48 26.70
N VAL A 208 -5.61 6.70 27.52
CA VAL A 208 -6.96 6.19 27.24
C VAL A 208 -7.50 6.75 25.93
N VAL A 209 -7.36 8.05 25.67
CA VAL A 209 -7.82 8.67 24.41
C VAL A 209 -7.10 8.08 23.19
N VAL A 210 -5.77 7.91 23.26
CA VAL A 210 -4.99 7.32 22.17
C VAL A 210 -5.36 5.86 21.95
N LEU A 211 -5.53 5.07 23.01
CA LEU A 211 -5.93 3.67 22.91
C LEU A 211 -7.34 3.53 22.32
N VAL A 212 -8.31 4.30 22.82
CA VAL A 212 -9.68 4.29 22.31
C VAL A 212 -9.71 4.74 20.86
N PHE A 213 -8.99 5.80 20.51
CA PHE A 213 -8.87 6.26 19.12
C PHE A 213 -8.22 5.21 18.22
N GLY A 214 -7.11 4.60 18.66
CA GLY A 214 -6.44 3.54 17.92
C GLY A 214 -7.33 2.32 17.69
N VAL A 215 -8.00 1.83 18.74
CA VAL A 215 -8.94 0.71 18.65
C VAL A 215 -10.13 1.04 17.76
N LEU A 216 -10.73 2.22 17.89
CA LEU A 216 -11.85 2.64 17.03
C LEU A 216 -11.42 2.82 15.58
N TYR A 217 -10.25 3.40 15.34
CA TYR A 217 -9.68 3.56 14.01
C TYR A 217 -9.40 2.19 13.37
N ASP A 218 -8.74 1.28 14.09
CA ASP A 218 -8.45 -0.07 13.60
C ASP A 218 -9.73 -0.89 13.40
N ALA A 219 -10.70 -0.84 14.32
CA ALA A 219 -11.97 -1.52 14.14
C ALA A 219 -12.74 -0.98 12.93
N THR A 220 -12.75 0.34 12.75
CA THR A 220 -13.39 1.01 11.61
C THR A 220 -12.71 0.63 10.30
N GLU A 221 -11.39 0.46 10.29
CA GLU A 221 -10.65 0.08 9.10
C GLU A 221 -10.68 -1.42 8.81
N ILE A 222 -10.66 -2.29 9.83
CA ILE A 222 -10.84 -3.73 9.66
C ILE A 222 -12.25 -4.01 9.15
N VAL A 223 -13.27 -3.37 9.72
CA VAL A 223 -14.66 -3.54 9.30
C VAL A 223 -14.91 -2.82 7.97
N GLY A 224 -14.49 -1.58 7.80
CA GLY A 224 -14.74 -0.77 6.60
C GLY A 224 -13.84 -1.14 5.43
N GLY A 225 -12.53 -1.22 5.67
CA GLY A 225 -11.52 -1.63 4.69
C GLY A 225 -11.59 -3.12 4.38
N GLY A 226 -11.78 -3.99 5.38
CA GLY A 226 -11.92 -5.43 5.15
C GLY A 226 -13.17 -5.80 4.35
N VAL A 227 -14.33 -5.21 4.66
CA VAL A 227 -15.56 -5.48 3.88
C VAL A 227 -15.45 -4.93 2.45
N ALA A 228 -14.81 -3.77 2.25
CA ALA A 228 -14.66 -3.15 0.93
C ALA A 228 -13.57 -3.78 0.05
N LEU A 229 -12.47 -4.28 0.64
CA LEU A 229 -11.39 -4.93 -0.11
C LEU A 229 -11.75 -6.36 -0.55
N PHE A 230 -12.59 -7.06 0.20
CA PHE A 230 -12.64 -8.52 0.10
C PHE A 230 -13.99 -9.11 -0.28
N ASP A 231 -15.10 -8.36 -0.27
CA ASP A 231 -16.37 -8.85 -0.80
C ASP A 231 -17.12 -7.76 -1.58
N SER A 232 -16.89 -7.77 -2.89
CA SER A 232 -17.60 -6.89 -3.83
C SER A 232 -19.11 -7.14 -3.86
N SER A 233 -19.58 -8.33 -3.46
CA SER A 233 -20.99 -8.70 -3.38
C SER A 233 -21.66 -8.15 -2.12
N LEU A 234 -20.94 -8.10 -1.00
CA LEU A 234 -21.36 -7.45 0.25
C LEU A 234 -21.37 -5.93 0.08
N ALA A 235 -20.31 -5.35 -0.51
CA ALA A 235 -20.24 -3.92 -0.80
C ALA A 235 -21.39 -3.44 -1.72
N THR A 236 -21.74 -4.22 -2.75
CA THR A 236 -22.90 -3.92 -3.62
C THR A 236 -24.25 -4.15 -2.93
N ARG A 237 -24.40 -5.19 -2.09
CA ARG A 237 -25.63 -5.42 -1.33
C ARG A 237 -25.94 -4.32 -0.31
N PHE A 238 -24.91 -3.79 0.35
CA PHE A 238 -25.09 -2.74 1.35
C PHE A 238 -25.27 -1.33 0.76
N LYS A 239 -25.17 -1.16 -0.58
CA LYS A 239 -25.25 0.14 -1.26
C LYS A 239 -24.43 1.21 -0.54
N LEU A 240 -23.25 0.83 -0.04
CA LEU A 240 -22.37 1.77 0.64
C LEU A 240 -21.96 2.83 -0.38
N PRO A 241 -22.28 4.12 -0.18
CA PRO A 241 -21.94 5.16 -1.13
C PRO A 241 -20.41 5.23 -1.24
N GLU A 242 -19.88 5.07 -2.46
CA GLU A 242 -18.52 5.54 -2.77
C GLU A 242 -18.53 7.05 -2.50
N PRO A 243 -17.98 7.50 -1.36
CA PRO A 243 -16.54 7.43 -1.11
C PRO A 243 -16.17 6.94 0.30
N TYR A 244 -15.39 5.87 0.36
CA TYR A 244 -14.77 5.32 1.59
C TYR A 244 -13.85 6.30 2.33
N GLY A 245 -13.56 7.48 1.75
CA GLY A 245 -12.84 8.56 2.41
C GLY A 245 -13.57 9.13 3.63
N TRP A 246 -14.91 9.18 3.65
CA TRP A 246 -15.63 9.83 4.76
C TRP A 246 -15.49 9.11 6.10
N VAL A 247 -15.32 7.79 6.07
CA VAL A 247 -15.05 6.98 7.26
C VAL A 247 -13.71 7.37 7.90
N PHE A 248 -12.76 7.87 7.12
CA PHE A 248 -11.50 8.44 7.62
C PHE A 248 -11.61 9.95 7.93
N VAL A 249 -12.44 10.68 7.18
CA VAL A 249 -12.67 12.13 7.37
C VAL A 249 -13.43 12.41 8.66
N ILE A 250 -14.41 11.61 9.05
CA ILE A 250 -15.21 11.89 10.27
C ILE A 250 -14.35 11.80 11.54
N PRO A 251 -13.55 10.74 11.78
CA PRO A 251 -12.62 10.71 12.91
C PRO A 251 -11.52 11.77 12.81
N ALA A 252 -10.99 12.05 11.61
CA ALA A 252 -9.98 13.09 11.41
C ALA A 252 -10.54 14.49 11.71
N CYS A 253 -11.73 14.81 11.22
CA CYS A 253 -12.45 16.04 11.53
C CYS A 253 -12.78 16.12 13.02
N GLY A 254 -13.22 15.03 13.65
CA GLY A 254 -13.44 14.97 15.10
C GLY A 254 -12.17 15.29 15.91
N CYS A 255 -11.03 14.71 15.52
CA CYS A 255 -9.73 15.01 16.11
C CYS A 255 -9.30 16.46 15.86
N LEU A 256 -9.47 16.98 14.65
CA LEU A 256 -9.17 18.38 14.33
C LEU A 256 -10.06 19.34 15.12
N LEU A 257 -11.34 19.02 15.32
CA LEU A 257 -12.28 19.83 16.11
C LEU A 257 -11.95 19.77 17.60
N ALA A 258 -11.53 18.61 18.12
CA ALA A 258 -11.07 18.46 19.49
C ALA A 258 -9.77 19.24 19.75
N ILE A 259 -8.80 19.17 18.82
CA ILE A 259 -7.57 19.96 18.84
C ILE A 259 -7.90 21.45 18.76
N TRP A 260 -8.75 21.85 17.81
CA TRP A 260 -9.21 23.24 17.65
C TRP A 260 -9.89 23.77 18.91
N ARG A 261 -10.82 23.02 19.51
CA ARG A 261 -11.46 23.42 20.78
C ARG A 261 -10.47 23.54 21.92
N THR A 262 -9.46 22.67 21.99
CA THR A 262 -8.41 22.75 23.00
C THR A 262 -7.53 23.99 22.80
N TYR A 263 -7.24 24.37 21.55
CA TYR A 263 -6.46 25.56 21.21
C TYR A 263 -7.24 26.88 21.35
N CYS A 264 -8.51 26.90 20.96
CA CYS A 264 -9.35 28.10 20.98
C CYS A 264 -10.08 28.32 22.32
N GLY A 265 -10.16 27.29 23.19
CA GLY A 265 -10.84 27.36 24.49
C GLY A 265 -10.02 27.96 25.63
N LEU A 266 -8.86 28.58 25.35
CA LEU A 266 -7.96 29.18 26.35
C LEU A 266 -7.96 30.72 26.35
N THR A 267 -9.03 31.32 25.83
CA THR A 267 -9.32 32.74 26.04
C THR A 267 -10.76 32.91 26.53
N PHE A 268 -10.99 32.55 27.78
CA PHE A 268 -12.02 33.15 28.64
C PHE A 268 -11.50 33.20 30.07
#